data_AF-A0A8C8FA74-F1
#
_entry.id   AF-A0A8C8FA74-F1
#
_cell.length_a   1.000
_cell.length_b   1.000
_cell.length_c   1.000
_cell.angle_alpha   90.00
_cell.angle_beta   90.00
_cell.angle_gamma   90.00
#
_symmetry.space_group_name_H-M   'P 1'
#
loop_
_entity.id
_entity.type
_entity.pdbx_description
1 polymer ?
#
loop_
_entity_poly.entity_id
_entity_poly.type
_entity_poly.pdbx_seq_one_letter_code
_entity_poly.pdbx_strand_id
1 'polypeptide(L)'
;MSEDIDSVIFLKMNLIIRMFILFIASPVDSTENIDVCPTFCDCTKWDSTKTVSCFEIDVLPAFHPSTKELWLVETRLTSISQDAFANLINISHIYISDDESLRSLERHSFHKLTNAIHMGIFNTGLPSFPALGQIRSSQDDFILEIVDNLFIREIPANSFNGISENEITLMLNSNGLTDIQPYAFNGTRLEEVYLYRNVDLVRLDERTFSGVISGPTLLDVSESRVNSLPTMGLEAVQKLKAKNTWALKKLPPLRAFQHLQSAELTYPSHCCGLSKVKRRRGHVESVICNLTSSTRRQQSTRPSGTPSEAYEGQHPKHPHPTSSNPSPETPSTIIPPEATSPPRPPAPSSHQKQPLPRDPQHLHPTSSNLSPETPSTIIPPAATSPPRPPAPSSHQKQPLPRDPQHLHPTSSNLSPKTPSTIIPPEAAPPPRTPTPPSHQQQPLRLPVLLR
;
A
#
# COMPACT_ATOMS: atom_id res chain seq x y z
N MET A 1 -3.67 48.77 -66.22
CA MET A 1 -3.52 49.23 -64.82
C MET A 1 -4.81 48.97 -64.05
N SER A 2 -5.32 47.73 -64.10
CA SER A 2 -6.63 47.35 -63.53
C SER A 2 -6.68 45.86 -63.14
N GLU A 3 -5.55 45.27 -62.73
CA GLU A 3 -5.48 43.86 -62.29
C GLU A 3 -4.94 43.72 -60.86
N ASP A 4 -4.65 44.83 -60.17
CA ASP A 4 -3.98 44.80 -58.86
C ASP A 4 -4.91 45.16 -57.68
N ILE A 5 -6.13 45.62 -57.96
CA ILE A 5 -7.08 46.02 -56.90
C ILE A 5 -7.88 44.82 -56.38
N ASP A 6 -8.26 43.89 -57.26
CA ASP A 6 -9.04 42.70 -56.88
C ASP A 6 -8.24 41.74 -56.00
N SER A 7 -6.94 41.57 -56.27
CA SER A 7 -6.04 40.75 -55.43
C SER A 7 -5.88 41.32 -54.01
N VAL A 8 -5.78 42.64 -53.87
CA VAL A 8 -5.64 43.31 -52.55
C VAL A 8 -6.94 43.25 -51.75
N ILE A 9 -8.08 43.36 -52.41
CA ILE A 9 -9.41 43.20 -51.79
C ILE A 9 -9.60 41.75 -51.33
N PHE A 10 -9.25 40.77 -52.16
CA PHE A 10 -9.37 39.34 -51.83
C PHE A 10 -8.48 38.93 -50.65
N LEU A 11 -7.28 39.52 -50.54
CA LEU A 11 -6.36 39.27 -49.43
C LEU A 11 -6.84 39.92 -48.12
N LYS A 12 -7.36 41.15 -48.19
CA LYS A 12 -7.97 41.83 -47.03
C LYS A 12 -9.23 41.12 -46.54
N MET A 13 -10.08 40.65 -47.45
CA MET A 13 -11.31 39.94 -47.10
C MET A 13 -11.01 38.57 -46.46
N ASN A 14 -9.99 37.84 -46.95
CA ASN A 14 -9.54 36.61 -46.31
C ASN A 14 -8.90 36.83 -44.93
N LEU A 15 -8.19 37.94 -44.72
CA LEU A 15 -7.63 38.27 -43.41
C LEU A 15 -8.72 38.64 -42.40
N ILE A 16 -9.74 39.38 -42.84
CA ILE A 16 -10.92 39.71 -42.02
C ILE A 16 -11.73 38.45 -41.71
N ILE A 17 -11.94 37.55 -42.68
CA ILE A 17 -12.60 36.26 -42.46
C ILE A 17 -11.79 35.39 -41.50
N ARG A 18 -10.46 35.36 -41.59
CA ARG A 18 -9.59 34.62 -40.64
C ARG A 18 -9.60 35.25 -39.24
N MET A 19 -9.64 36.56 -39.14
CA MET A 19 -9.78 37.27 -37.86
C MET A 19 -11.17 37.05 -37.25
N PHE A 20 -12.23 37.01 -38.06
CA PHE A 20 -13.57 36.64 -37.62
C PHE A 20 -13.62 35.18 -37.18
N ILE A 21 -13.08 34.22 -37.95
CA ILE A 21 -13.01 32.80 -37.57
C ILE A 21 -12.22 32.60 -36.26
N LEU A 22 -11.16 33.36 -36.02
CA LEU A 22 -10.44 33.36 -34.73
C LEU A 22 -11.25 34.00 -33.59
N PHE A 23 -12.16 34.92 -33.88
CA PHE A 23 -13.04 35.55 -32.89
C PHE A 23 -14.26 34.68 -32.52
N ILE A 24 -14.79 33.87 -33.46
CA ILE A 24 -15.83 32.85 -33.18
C ILE A 24 -15.24 31.53 -32.66
N ALA A 25 -13.91 31.36 -32.77
CA ALA A 25 -13.13 30.33 -32.10
C ALA A 25 -12.48 30.85 -30.82
N SER A 26 -13.08 31.85 -30.15
CA SER A 26 -12.98 31.87 -28.70
C SER A 26 -13.38 30.47 -28.21
N PRO A 27 -12.62 29.83 -27.30
CA PRO A 27 -13.13 28.62 -26.68
C PRO A 27 -14.53 28.99 -26.17
N VAL A 28 -15.55 28.26 -26.65
CA VAL A 28 -16.79 28.17 -25.91
C VAL A 28 -16.34 27.92 -24.49
N ASP A 29 -16.64 28.87 -23.62
CA ASP A 29 -16.48 28.73 -22.19
C ASP A 29 -17.26 27.47 -21.84
N SER A 30 -16.56 26.33 -21.86
CA SER A 30 -17.10 25.05 -21.45
C SER A 30 -17.25 25.26 -19.97
N THR A 31 -18.41 25.78 -19.61
CA THR A 31 -18.80 26.13 -18.26
C THR A 31 -18.27 25.03 -17.37
N GLU A 32 -17.31 25.38 -16.53
CA GLU A 32 -16.68 24.52 -15.54
C GLU A 32 -17.68 24.05 -14.46
N ASN A 33 -18.97 24.17 -14.78
CA ASN A 33 -20.14 24.09 -13.96
C ASN A 33 -20.75 22.70 -14.20
N ILE A 34 -21.02 21.99 -13.11
CA ILE A 34 -21.67 20.69 -13.22
C ILE A 34 -23.15 20.93 -13.48
N ASP A 35 -23.58 20.74 -14.74
CA ASP A 35 -24.97 21.01 -15.11
C ASP A 35 -25.96 20.13 -14.32
N VAL A 36 -25.55 18.91 -13.97
CA VAL A 36 -26.34 17.97 -13.14
C VAL A 36 -25.41 17.11 -12.28
N CYS A 37 -25.59 17.17 -10.95
CA CYS A 37 -24.96 16.22 -10.03
C CYS A 37 -25.70 14.86 -10.09
N PRO A 38 -25.00 13.71 -10.11
CA PRO A 38 -25.66 12.41 -10.15
C PRO A 38 -26.59 12.19 -8.95
N THR A 39 -27.67 11.42 -9.15
CA THR A 39 -28.59 11.07 -8.07
C THR A 39 -27.87 10.29 -6.97
N PHE A 40 -28.21 10.59 -5.72
CA PHE A 40 -27.55 10.04 -4.53
C PHE A 40 -26.06 10.46 -4.38
N CYS A 41 -25.63 11.48 -5.12
CA CYS A 41 -24.35 12.13 -4.90
C CYS A 41 -24.51 13.58 -4.47
N ASP A 42 -23.50 14.08 -3.76
CA ASP A 42 -23.30 15.44 -3.31
C ASP A 42 -22.15 16.06 -4.09
N CYS A 43 -22.44 17.19 -4.74
CA CYS A 43 -21.49 18.00 -5.50
C CYS A 43 -21.40 19.44 -4.95
N THR A 44 -21.76 19.68 -3.70
CA THR A 44 -21.74 21.02 -3.07
C THR A 44 -20.36 21.68 -3.09
N LYS A 45 -19.29 20.87 -3.11
CA LYS A 45 -17.89 21.33 -3.22
C LYS A 45 -17.36 21.38 -4.66
N TRP A 46 -18.25 21.41 -5.65
CA TRP A 46 -17.85 21.41 -7.05
C TRP A 46 -17.01 22.64 -7.41
N ASP A 47 -17.48 23.85 -7.11
CA ASP A 47 -16.80 25.09 -7.51
C ASP A 47 -15.44 25.28 -6.83
N SER A 48 -15.24 24.71 -5.64
CA SER A 48 -13.98 24.80 -4.90
C SER A 48 -12.97 23.73 -5.28
N THR A 49 -13.38 22.46 -5.26
CA THR A 49 -12.46 21.31 -5.31
C THR A 49 -12.83 20.30 -6.40
N LYS A 50 -13.94 20.51 -7.13
CA LYS A 50 -14.48 19.57 -8.11
C LYS A 50 -14.70 18.17 -7.49
N THR A 51 -15.20 18.16 -6.26
CA THR A 51 -15.47 16.94 -5.47
C THR A 51 -16.86 16.40 -5.79
N VAL A 52 -16.97 15.09 -5.93
CA VAL A 52 -18.24 14.35 -5.99
C VAL A 52 -18.22 13.28 -4.90
N SER A 53 -19.25 13.26 -4.06
CA SER A 53 -19.39 12.27 -2.99
C SER A 53 -20.70 11.51 -3.15
N CYS A 54 -20.65 10.20 -3.34
CA CYS A 54 -21.83 9.37 -3.56
C CYS A 54 -22.10 8.44 -2.38
N PHE A 55 -23.37 8.31 -2.03
CA PHE A 55 -23.86 7.54 -0.88
C PHE A 55 -24.99 6.63 -1.31
N GLU A 56 -25.08 5.43 -0.73
CA GLU A 56 -26.18 4.48 -0.97
C GLU A 56 -26.44 4.09 -2.44
N ILE A 57 -25.51 4.37 -3.37
CA ILE A 57 -25.64 4.01 -4.78
C ILE A 57 -25.52 2.50 -4.97
N ASP A 58 -26.35 1.94 -5.85
CA ASP A 58 -26.35 0.54 -6.26
C ASP A 58 -25.71 0.33 -7.65
N VAL A 59 -25.55 1.41 -8.41
CA VAL A 59 -24.83 1.45 -9.70
C VAL A 59 -23.94 2.69 -9.74
N LEU A 60 -22.70 2.52 -10.22
CA LEU A 60 -21.77 3.64 -10.36
C LEU A 60 -22.27 4.62 -11.45
N PRO A 61 -22.50 5.90 -11.14
CA PRO A 61 -22.94 6.88 -12.13
C PRO A 61 -21.80 7.31 -13.05
N ALA A 62 -22.15 7.95 -14.17
CA ALA A 62 -21.18 8.65 -14.99
C ALA A 62 -20.75 9.95 -14.28
N PHE A 63 -19.45 10.11 -14.07
CA PHE A 63 -18.88 11.32 -13.48
C PHE A 63 -18.37 12.29 -14.56
N HIS A 64 -18.38 13.58 -14.22
CA HIS A 64 -17.86 14.61 -15.11
C HIS A 64 -16.32 14.50 -15.25
N PRO A 65 -15.72 14.67 -16.45
CA PRO A 65 -14.28 14.50 -16.65
C PRO A 65 -13.38 15.43 -15.82
N SER A 66 -13.91 16.59 -15.40
CA SER A 66 -13.21 17.55 -14.54
C SER A 66 -13.21 17.19 -13.05
N THR A 67 -13.86 16.10 -12.64
CA THR A 67 -13.85 15.63 -11.24
C THR A 67 -12.40 15.40 -10.79
N LYS A 68 -12.02 16.00 -9.66
CA LYS A 68 -10.69 15.85 -9.05
C LYS A 68 -10.71 14.93 -7.84
N GLU A 69 -11.80 14.94 -7.09
CA GLU A 69 -11.95 14.11 -5.91
C GLU A 69 -13.25 13.32 -5.98
N LEU A 70 -13.17 12.02 -5.76
CA LEU A 70 -14.31 11.11 -5.74
C LEU A 70 -14.37 10.37 -4.41
N TRP A 71 -15.52 10.44 -3.75
CA TRP A 71 -15.82 9.68 -2.55
C TRP A 71 -16.99 8.74 -2.82
N LEU A 72 -16.77 7.45 -2.65
CA LEU A 72 -17.79 6.40 -2.63
C LEU A 72 -17.87 5.92 -1.19
N VAL A 73 -18.97 6.23 -0.50
CA VAL A 73 -19.10 6.01 0.94
C VAL A 73 -20.42 5.33 1.22
N GLU A 74 -20.41 4.23 2.00
CA GLU A 74 -21.62 3.50 2.37
C GLU A 74 -22.53 3.19 1.16
N THR A 75 -21.92 2.76 0.06
CA THR A 75 -22.64 2.37 -1.15
C THR A 75 -23.22 0.96 -1.01
N ARG A 76 -23.99 0.56 -2.02
CA ARG A 76 -24.56 -0.79 -2.16
C ARG A 76 -23.93 -1.53 -3.34
N LEU A 77 -22.77 -1.07 -3.81
CA LEU A 77 -22.05 -1.66 -4.92
C LEU A 77 -21.52 -3.04 -4.52
N THR A 78 -21.90 -4.08 -5.26
CA THR A 78 -21.28 -5.40 -5.10
C THR A 78 -19.94 -5.50 -5.80
N SER A 79 -19.73 -4.69 -6.83
CA SER A 79 -18.53 -4.69 -7.66
C SER A 79 -18.30 -3.33 -8.32
N ILE A 80 -17.03 -2.96 -8.51
CA ILE A 80 -16.66 -1.86 -9.41
C ILE A 80 -16.18 -2.46 -10.73
N SER A 81 -16.81 -2.04 -11.83
CA SER A 81 -16.55 -2.59 -13.16
C SER A 81 -15.17 -2.19 -13.70
N GLN A 82 -14.75 -2.88 -14.74
CA GLN A 82 -13.60 -2.48 -15.55
C GLN A 82 -13.78 -1.05 -16.07
N ASP A 83 -12.67 -0.30 -16.12
CA ASP A 83 -12.58 1.06 -16.69
C ASP A 83 -13.56 2.08 -16.06
N ALA A 84 -14.08 1.78 -14.85
CA ALA A 84 -15.04 2.60 -14.11
C ALA A 84 -14.64 4.07 -13.97
N PHE A 85 -13.34 4.33 -13.85
CA PHE A 85 -12.78 5.68 -13.67
C PHE A 85 -11.98 6.20 -14.87
N ALA A 86 -12.02 5.50 -16.02
CA ALA A 86 -11.14 5.79 -17.16
C ALA A 86 -11.34 7.19 -17.78
N ASN A 87 -12.53 7.80 -17.61
CA ASN A 87 -12.84 9.13 -18.13
C ASN A 87 -12.41 10.27 -17.19
N LEU A 88 -11.92 9.96 -15.98
CA LEU A 88 -11.57 10.95 -14.96
C LEU A 88 -10.10 11.35 -15.09
N ILE A 89 -9.78 12.01 -16.20
CA ILE A 89 -8.41 12.40 -16.55
C ILE A 89 -7.74 13.33 -15.51
N ASN A 90 -8.55 14.09 -14.76
CA ASN A 90 -8.08 15.04 -13.76
C ASN A 90 -8.18 14.51 -12.32
N ILE A 91 -8.52 13.23 -12.14
CA ILE A 91 -8.71 12.66 -10.81
C ILE A 91 -7.39 12.65 -10.04
N SER A 92 -7.42 13.21 -8.84
CA SER A 92 -6.30 13.23 -7.91
C SER A 92 -6.58 12.41 -6.65
N HIS A 93 -7.84 12.34 -6.21
CA HIS A 93 -8.24 11.59 -5.02
C HIS A 93 -9.40 10.64 -5.31
N ILE A 94 -9.26 9.38 -4.92
CA ILE A 94 -10.36 8.41 -4.93
C ILE A 94 -10.43 7.73 -3.57
N TYR A 95 -11.62 7.78 -2.97
CA TYR A 95 -11.92 7.16 -1.69
C TYR A 95 -13.09 6.20 -1.85
N ILE A 96 -12.91 4.97 -1.37
CA ILE A 96 -13.96 3.95 -1.25
C ILE A 96 -13.98 3.56 0.22
N SER A 97 -15.03 3.90 0.96
CA SER A 97 -15.12 3.62 2.40
C SER A 97 -16.45 3.03 2.81
N ASP A 98 -16.39 2.21 3.87
CA ASP A 98 -17.57 1.68 4.56
C ASP A 98 -18.51 0.90 3.62
N ASP A 99 -17.89 0.21 2.66
CA ASP A 99 -18.53 -0.53 1.58
C ASP A 99 -18.48 -2.05 1.86
N GLU A 100 -19.19 -2.49 2.90
CA GLU A 100 -19.22 -3.90 3.30
C GLU A 100 -19.81 -4.83 2.22
N SER A 101 -20.63 -4.27 1.32
CA SER A 101 -21.25 -4.99 0.21
C SER A 101 -20.30 -5.24 -0.96
N LEU A 102 -19.21 -4.47 -1.07
CA LEU A 102 -18.27 -4.53 -2.18
C LEU A 102 -17.41 -5.79 -2.12
N ARG A 103 -17.59 -6.69 -3.08
CA ARG A 103 -16.93 -8.00 -3.15
C ARG A 103 -15.84 -8.10 -4.20
N SER A 104 -15.83 -7.22 -5.21
CA SER A 104 -14.81 -7.27 -6.24
C SER A 104 -14.52 -5.92 -6.88
N LEU A 105 -13.24 -5.68 -7.15
CA LEU A 105 -12.76 -4.68 -8.10
C LEU A 105 -12.33 -5.44 -9.34
N GLU A 106 -12.98 -5.18 -10.48
CA GLU A 106 -12.62 -5.83 -11.73
C GLU A 106 -11.22 -5.41 -12.19
N ARG A 107 -10.65 -6.20 -13.09
CA ARG A 107 -9.34 -5.87 -13.66
C ARG A 107 -9.47 -4.55 -14.44
N HIS A 108 -8.52 -3.65 -14.24
CA HIS A 108 -8.50 -2.31 -14.86
C HIS A 108 -9.63 -1.37 -14.36
N SER A 109 -10.27 -1.63 -13.22
CA SER A 109 -11.19 -0.63 -12.62
C SER A 109 -10.50 0.73 -12.42
N PHE A 110 -9.21 0.72 -12.03
CA PHE A 110 -8.37 1.90 -11.90
C PHE A 110 -7.34 1.95 -13.04
N HIS A 111 -7.80 2.28 -14.25
CA HIS A 111 -6.94 2.34 -15.42
C HIS A 111 -6.47 3.78 -15.71
N LYS A 112 -5.14 3.97 -15.81
CA LYS A 112 -4.45 5.20 -16.23
C LYS A 112 -4.90 6.45 -15.46
N LEU A 113 -4.83 6.38 -14.15
CA LEU A 113 -5.09 7.51 -13.26
C LEU A 113 -3.78 8.27 -13.01
N THR A 114 -3.23 8.88 -14.06
CA THR A 114 -1.88 9.47 -14.04
C THR A 114 -1.73 10.64 -13.06
N ASN A 115 -2.83 11.31 -12.73
CA ASN A 115 -2.87 12.44 -11.81
C ASN A 115 -3.24 12.04 -10.37
N ALA A 116 -3.39 10.74 -10.07
CA ALA A 116 -3.76 10.27 -8.74
C ALA A 116 -2.63 10.57 -7.73
N ILE A 117 -2.96 11.30 -6.67
CA ILE A 117 -2.07 11.63 -5.55
C ILE A 117 -2.43 10.78 -4.33
N HIS A 118 -3.71 10.45 -4.18
CA HIS A 118 -4.16 9.64 -3.06
C HIS A 118 -5.29 8.70 -3.49
N MET A 119 -5.12 7.41 -3.20
CA MET A 119 -6.17 6.41 -3.35
C MET A 119 -6.38 5.68 -2.02
N GLY A 120 -7.63 5.59 -1.58
CA GLY A 120 -7.98 4.97 -0.32
C GLY A 120 -9.12 3.95 -0.46
N ILE A 121 -8.91 2.75 0.08
CA ILE A 121 -9.89 1.67 0.16
C ILE A 121 -10.01 1.24 1.62
N PHE A 122 -11.12 1.61 2.25
CA PHE A 122 -11.33 1.49 3.69
C PHE A 122 -12.53 0.62 4.01
N ASN A 123 -12.39 -0.29 4.96
CA ASN A 123 -13.51 -1.01 5.56
C ASN A 123 -14.48 -1.61 4.49
N THR A 124 -13.93 -2.34 3.52
CA THR A 124 -14.71 -2.95 2.44
C THR A 124 -14.92 -4.45 2.62
N GLY A 125 -15.90 -4.99 1.91
CA GLY A 125 -16.18 -6.43 1.87
C GLY A 125 -15.23 -7.27 0.99
N LEU A 126 -14.10 -6.71 0.53
CA LEU A 126 -13.21 -7.35 -0.44
C LEU A 126 -12.53 -8.60 0.13
N PRO A 127 -12.71 -9.79 -0.49
CA PRO A 127 -12.18 -11.04 0.04
C PRO A 127 -10.69 -11.26 -0.26
N SER A 128 -10.10 -10.44 -1.14
CA SER A 128 -8.71 -10.60 -1.60
C SER A 128 -8.11 -9.25 -1.98
N PHE A 129 -6.78 -9.20 -2.03
CA PHE A 129 -6.05 -8.00 -2.43
C PHE A 129 -6.45 -7.54 -3.85
N PRO A 130 -6.76 -6.25 -4.06
CA PRO A 130 -7.25 -5.77 -5.35
C PRO A 130 -6.15 -5.68 -6.42
N ALA A 131 -6.54 -5.82 -7.69
CA ALA A 131 -5.62 -5.68 -8.82
C ALA A 131 -5.42 -4.20 -9.19
N LEU A 132 -4.31 -3.60 -8.72
CA LEU A 132 -4.08 -2.16 -8.81
C LEU A 132 -3.02 -1.71 -9.83
N GLY A 133 -2.28 -2.64 -10.45
CA GLY A 133 -1.12 -2.34 -11.32
C GLY A 133 -1.38 -1.53 -12.60
N GLN A 134 -2.60 -1.02 -12.79
CA GLN A 134 -3.01 -0.22 -13.95
C GLN A 134 -3.25 1.25 -13.60
N ILE A 135 -3.07 1.64 -12.33
CA ILE A 135 -3.18 3.03 -11.87
C ILE A 135 -2.19 3.93 -12.63
N ARG A 136 -0.89 3.58 -12.61
CA ARG A 136 0.19 4.30 -13.30
C ARG A 136 0.20 5.81 -13.00
N SER A 137 0.19 6.18 -11.72
CA SER A 137 0.34 7.57 -11.32
C SER A 137 1.73 8.10 -11.69
N SER A 138 1.78 9.34 -12.17
CA SER A 138 3.02 10.07 -12.45
C SER A 138 3.28 11.19 -11.43
N GLN A 139 2.51 11.22 -10.34
CA GLN A 139 2.67 12.24 -9.29
C GLN A 139 3.81 11.87 -8.34
N ASP A 140 4.47 12.89 -7.81
CA ASP A 140 5.32 12.72 -6.64
C ASP A 140 4.42 12.50 -5.40
N ASP A 141 4.94 11.81 -4.38
CA ASP A 141 4.25 11.56 -3.11
C ASP A 141 2.90 10.84 -3.25
N PHE A 142 2.77 9.88 -4.18
CA PHE A 142 1.54 9.08 -4.30
C PHE A 142 1.32 8.22 -3.05
N ILE A 143 0.14 8.34 -2.44
CA ILE A 143 -0.26 7.57 -1.26
C ILE A 143 -1.35 6.56 -1.65
N LEU A 144 -1.11 5.30 -1.33
CA LEU A 144 -2.12 4.24 -1.43
C LEU A 144 -2.44 3.71 -0.02
N GLU A 145 -3.69 3.92 0.39
CA GLU A 145 -4.23 3.40 1.65
C GLU A 145 -5.19 2.24 1.38
N ILE A 146 -4.91 1.09 1.98
CA ILE A 146 -5.82 -0.05 2.07
C ILE A 146 -5.87 -0.39 3.55
N VAL A 147 -6.95 0.01 4.23
CA VAL A 147 -7.01 -0.01 5.70
C VAL A 147 -8.34 -0.59 6.18
N ASP A 148 -8.33 -1.30 7.30
CA ASP A 148 -9.51 -1.92 7.92
C ASP A 148 -10.25 -2.94 7.02
N ASN A 149 -9.58 -3.51 6.02
CA ASN A 149 -10.12 -4.56 5.17
C ASN A 149 -9.85 -5.95 5.78
N LEU A 150 -10.75 -6.39 6.67
CA LEU A 150 -10.58 -7.59 7.50
C LEU A 150 -10.54 -8.92 6.72
N PHE A 151 -11.08 -8.95 5.49
CA PHE A 151 -11.12 -10.15 4.68
C PHE A 151 -9.91 -10.32 3.76
N ILE A 152 -9.08 -9.28 3.59
CA ILE A 152 -7.83 -9.36 2.82
C ILE A 152 -6.79 -10.08 3.67
N ARG A 153 -6.51 -11.35 3.33
CA ARG A 153 -5.63 -12.24 4.12
C ARG A 153 -4.18 -12.26 3.68
N GLU A 154 -3.89 -11.89 2.45
CA GLU A 154 -2.53 -11.91 1.91
C GLU A 154 -2.28 -10.76 0.93
N ILE A 155 -1.01 -10.41 0.76
CA ILE A 155 -0.55 -9.57 -0.34
C ILE A 155 0.17 -10.48 -1.36
N PRO A 156 -0.41 -10.67 -2.56
CA PRO A 156 0.21 -11.47 -3.62
C PRO A 156 1.51 -10.90 -4.18
N ALA A 157 2.27 -11.74 -4.88
CA ALA A 157 3.43 -11.30 -5.65
C ALA A 157 3.06 -10.22 -6.70
N ASN A 158 3.93 -9.21 -6.87
CA ASN A 158 3.80 -8.12 -7.83
C ASN A 158 2.55 -7.24 -7.66
N SER A 159 1.93 -7.23 -6.48
CA SER A 159 0.67 -6.50 -6.23
C SER A 159 0.77 -5.00 -6.52
N PHE A 160 1.97 -4.43 -6.36
CA PHE A 160 2.21 -3.00 -6.52
C PHE A 160 2.96 -2.61 -7.80
N ASN A 161 3.27 -3.59 -8.67
CA ASN A 161 4.09 -3.36 -9.85
C ASN A 161 3.36 -2.42 -10.85
N GLY A 162 4.01 -1.32 -11.23
CA GLY A 162 3.48 -0.35 -12.20
C GLY A 162 2.37 0.56 -11.66
N ILE A 163 2.17 0.62 -10.33
CA ILE A 163 1.18 1.53 -9.73
C ILE A 163 1.61 3.00 -9.82
N SER A 164 2.90 3.28 -9.63
CA SER A 164 3.48 4.63 -9.67
C SER A 164 4.78 4.64 -10.47
N GLU A 165 5.03 5.74 -11.18
CA GLU A 165 6.31 6.02 -11.85
C GLU A 165 7.37 6.52 -10.86
N ASN A 166 6.92 7.19 -9.79
CA ASN A 166 7.74 7.80 -8.73
C ASN A 166 7.65 7.00 -7.42
N GLU A 167 8.20 7.54 -6.34
CA GLU A 167 8.13 6.93 -5.01
C GLU A 167 6.68 6.87 -4.51
N ILE A 168 6.33 5.79 -3.81
CA ILE A 168 4.97 5.54 -3.28
C ILE A 168 5.03 5.29 -1.77
N THR A 169 4.08 5.86 -1.05
CA THR A 169 3.79 5.53 0.35
C THR A 169 2.62 4.55 0.42
N LEU A 170 2.84 3.42 1.09
CA LEU A 170 1.86 2.34 1.23
C LEU A 170 1.38 2.25 2.67
N MET A 171 0.09 2.51 2.88
CA MET A 171 -0.58 2.32 4.16
C MET A 171 -1.47 1.09 4.09
N LEU A 172 -1.01 0.01 4.70
CA LEU A 172 -1.60 -1.33 4.61
C LEU A 172 -1.95 -1.86 6.01
N ASN A 173 -2.20 -0.95 6.95
CA ASN A 173 -2.41 -1.23 8.36
C ASN A 173 -3.84 -1.70 8.67
N SER A 174 -4.00 -2.33 9.84
CA SER A 174 -5.31 -2.77 10.36
C SER A 174 -6.11 -3.72 9.45
N ASN A 175 -5.48 -4.41 8.51
CA ASN A 175 -6.16 -5.39 7.66
C ASN A 175 -6.15 -6.79 8.29
N GLY A 176 -6.83 -7.74 7.64
CA GLY A 176 -6.84 -9.15 8.00
C GLY A 176 -5.60 -9.94 7.60
N LEU A 177 -4.48 -9.27 7.30
CA LEU A 177 -3.30 -9.89 6.70
C LEU A 177 -2.68 -10.95 7.63
N THR A 178 -2.35 -12.08 7.04
CA THR A 178 -1.65 -13.20 7.67
C THR A 178 -0.28 -13.45 7.05
N ASP A 179 -0.12 -13.06 5.77
CA ASP A 179 1.01 -13.40 4.92
C ASP A 179 1.31 -12.30 3.90
N ILE A 180 2.60 -12.08 3.60
CA ILE A 180 3.05 -11.30 2.45
C ILE A 180 3.96 -12.17 1.60
N GLN A 181 3.52 -12.39 0.35
CA GLN A 181 4.18 -13.33 -0.56
C GLN A 181 5.57 -12.84 -1.03
N PRO A 182 6.40 -13.77 -1.57
CA PRO A 182 7.62 -13.40 -2.29
C PRO A 182 7.33 -12.37 -3.39
N TYR A 183 8.22 -11.41 -3.60
CA TYR A 183 8.11 -10.40 -4.67
C TYR A 183 6.84 -9.53 -4.59
N ALA A 184 6.19 -9.42 -3.43
CA ALA A 184 4.98 -8.60 -3.27
C ALA A 184 5.20 -7.15 -3.72
N PHE A 185 6.37 -6.58 -3.41
CA PHE A 185 6.77 -5.22 -3.75
C PHE A 185 7.73 -5.15 -4.96
N ASN A 186 7.73 -6.17 -5.83
CA ASN A 186 8.61 -6.17 -6.99
C ASN A 186 8.24 -5.05 -7.98
N GLY A 187 9.25 -4.33 -8.49
CA GLY A 187 9.08 -3.26 -9.47
C GLY A 187 8.60 -1.93 -8.89
N THR A 188 8.61 -1.75 -7.56
CA THR A 188 8.17 -0.50 -6.92
C THR A 188 9.30 0.34 -6.37
N ARG A 189 9.10 1.66 -6.36
CA ARG A 189 9.93 2.63 -5.64
C ARG A 189 9.22 2.99 -4.34
N LEU A 190 9.66 2.45 -3.22
CA LEU A 190 8.96 2.59 -1.95
C LEU A 190 9.53 3.75 -1.13
N GLU A 191 8.69 4.64 -0.63
CA GLU A 191 9.10 5.62 0.37
C GLU A 191 8.86 5.05 1.77
N GLU A 192 7.59 4.83 2.13
CA GLU A 192 7.17 4.31 3.43
C GLU A 192 6.22 3.12 3.28
N VAL A 193 6.39 2.11 4.13
CA VAL A 193 5.52 0.93 4.18
C VAL A 193 5.01 0.72 5.60
N TYR A 194 3.69 0.91 5.78
CA TYR A 194 3.00 0.73 7.04
C TYR A 194 2.19 -0.56 7.04
N LEU A 195 2.57 -1.51 7.88
CA LEU A 195 1.91 -2.80 8.09
C LEU A 195 1.42 -2.96 9.54
N TYR A 196 1.40 -1.88 10.31
CA TYR A 196 1.05 -1.95 11.73
C TYR A 196 -0.39 -2.42 11.94
N ARG A 197 -0.69 -2.97 13.13
CA ARG A 197 -2.04 -3.47 13.50
C ARG A 197 -2.61 -4.55 12.58
N ASN A 198 -1.80 -5.18 11.72
CA ASN A 198 -2.14 -6.48 11.15
C ASN A 198 -1.85 -7.57 12.19
N VAL A 199 -2.76 -7.70 13.16
CA VAL A 199 -2.56 -8.51 14.37
C VAL A 199 -2.33 -10.00 14.06
N ASP A 200 -2.84 -10.46 12.93
CA ASP A 200 -2.69 -11.84 12.49
C ASP A 200 -1.50 -12.07 11.54
N LEU A 201 -0.77 -11.03 11.13
CA LEU A 201 0.34 -11.13 10.18
C LEU A 201 1.51 -11.86 10.82
N VAL A 202 1.86 -13.03 10.28
CA VAL A 202 2.93 -13.89 10.81
C VAL A 202 4.14 -13.90 9.89
N ARG A 203 3.93 -13.95 8.57
CA ARG A 203 5.01 -14.16 7.60
C ARG A 203 5.22 -12.93 6.72
N LEU A 204 6.43 -12.39 6.78
CA LEU A 204 7.07 -11.67 5.67
C LEU A 204 8.07 -12.64 5.03
N ASP A 205 7.88 -12.97 3.76
CA ASP A 205 8.80 -13.85 3.04
C ASP A 205 10.20 -13.21 2.88
N GLU A 206 11.24 -14.04 2.86
CA GLU A 206 12.63 -13.58 2.67
C GLU A 206 12.81 -12.78 1.38
N ARG A 207 11.97 -13.02 0.37
CA ARG A 207 11.99 -12.32 -0.94
C ARG A 207 10.92 -11.26 -1.07
N THR A 208 10.25 -10.85 0.02
CA THR A 208 9.16 -9.85 -0.03
C THR A 208 9.60 -8.53 -0.70
N PHE A 209 10.81 -8.04 -0.40
CA PHE A 209 11.39 -6.82 -1.00
C PHE A 209 12.32 -7.10 -2.19
N SER A 210 12.35 -8.33 -2.71
CA SER A 210 13.15 -8.63 -3.90
C SER A 210 12.58 -7.93 -5.13
N GLY A 211 13.43 -7.20 -5.86
CA GLY A 211 13.04 -6.45 -7.06
C GLY A 211 12.44 -5.07 -6.78
N VAL A 212 12.41 -4.62 -5.53
CA VAL A 212 12.16 -3.21 -5.18
C VAL A 212 13.25 -2.34 -5.83
N ILE A 213 12.85 -1.25 -6.46
CA ILE A 213 13.72 -0.35 -7.22
C ILE A 213 14.45 0.63 -6.28
N SER A 214 13.74 1.16 -5.28
CA SER A 214 14.28 2.02 -4.22
C SER A 214 13.48 1.85 -2.93
N GLY A 215 14.13 2.09 -1.79
CA GLY A 215 13.52 2.00 -0.46
C GLY A 215 13.22 0.57 0.03
N PRO A 216 12.28 0.40 0.98
CA PRO A 216 11.58 1.46 1.71
C PRO A 216 12.51 2.20 2.67
N THR A 217 12.25 3.49 2.90
CA THR A 217 12.98 4.29 3.92
C THR A 217 12.36 4.12 5.31
N LEU A 218 11.06 3.84 5.39
CA LEU A 218 10.36 3.50 6.63
C LEU A 218 9.64 2.16 6.48
N LEU A 219 9.83 1.29 7.48
CA LEU A 219 9.05 0.06 7.63
C LEU A 219 8.44 -0.01 9.02
N ASP A 220 7.11 -0.12 9.10
CA ASP A 220 6.37 -0.32 10.34
C ASP A 220 5.65 -1.65 10.36
N VAL A 221 6.10 -2.58 11.20
CA VAL A 221 5.48 -3.89 11.46
C VAL A 221 4.93 -4.00 12.89
N SER A 222 4.68 -2.86 13.55
CA SER A 222 4.20 -2.82 14.93
C SER A 222 2.85 -3.50 15.10
N GLU A 223 2.57 -4.04 16.29
CA GLU A 223 1.30 -4.69 16.61
C GLU A 223 0.93 -5.81 15.64
N SER A 224 1.93 -6.62 15.28
CA SER A 224 1.78 -7.81 14.44
C SER A 224 2.42 -9.04 15.10
N ARG A 225 2.23 -10.22 14.49
CA ARG A 225 2.86 -11.47 14.91
C ARG A 225 4.01 -11.89 13.99
N VAL A 226 4.60 -10.93 13.27
CA VAL A 226 5.75 -11.18 12.40
C VAL A 226 6.87 -11.79 13.23
N ASN A 227 7.32 -12.98 12.84
CA ASN A 227 8.31 -13.75 13.59
C ASN A 227 9.76 -13.55 13.11
N SER A 228 9.93 -13.07 11.88
CA SER A 228 11.21 -12.71 11.26
C SER A 228 11.03 -11.60 10.24
N LEU A 229 12.04 -10.75 10.11
CA LEU A 229 12.16 -9.81 8.99
C LEU A 229 13.07 -10.41 7.90
N PRO A 230 12.89 -10.03 6.62
CA PRO A 230 13.79 -10.42 5.54
C PRO A 230 15.24 -10.00 5.80
N THR A 231 16.22 -10.78 5.35
CA THR A 231 17.65 -10.43 5.50
C THR A 231 18.20 -9.57 4.36
N MET A 232 17.46 -9.44 3.26
CA MET A 232 17.78 -8.62 2.09
C MET A 232 16.64 -7.64 1.77
N GLY A 233 16.94 -6.53 1.11
CA GLY A 233 15.95 -5.52 0.69
C GLY A 233 15.57 -4.53 1.79
N LEU A 234 16.27 -4.53 2.93
CA LEU A 234 16.09 -3.57 4.03
C LEU A 234 17.25 -2.57 4.13
N GLU A 235 18.14 -2.54 3.13
CA GLU A 235 19.38 -1.75 3.16
C GLU A 235 19.08 -0.26 3.27
N ALA A 236 18.05 0.20 2.55
CA ALA A 236 17.60 1.59 2.48
C ALA A 236 16.79 2.05 3.70
N VAL A 237 16.37 1.13 4.59
CA VAL A 237 15.53 1.47 5.75
C VAL A 237 16.29 2.40 6.69
N GLN A 238 15.73 3.59 6.89
CA GLN A 238 16.20 4.61 7.82
C GLN A 238 15.43 4.55 9.14
N LYS A 239 14.14 4.19 9.10
CA LYS A 239 13.29 4.05 10.29
C LYS A 239 12.60 2.69 10.32
N LEU A 240 12.90 1.90 11.34
CA LEU A 240 12.23 0.62 11.60
C LEU A 240 11.34 0.74 12.83
N LYS A 241 10.07 0.38 12.71
CA LYS A 241 9.14 0.26 13.84
C LYS A 241 8.64 -1.17 13.95
N ALA A 242 8.81 -1.75 15.13
CA ALA A 242 8.35 -3.09 15.49
C ALA A 242 7.97 -3.08 16.98
N LYS A 243 7.08 -2.16 17.35
CA LYS A 243 6.52 -2.04 18.70
C LYS A 243 5.44 -3.11 18.90
N ASN A 244 5.36 -3.70 20.08
CA ASN A 244 4.39 -4.76 20.39
C ASN A 244 4.42 -5.95 19.40
N THR A 245 5.55 -6.21 18.76
CA THR A 245 5.78 -7.33 17.82
C THR A 245 6.50 -8.46 18.54
N TRP A 246 5.83 -9.07 19.53
CA TRP A 246 6.43 -10.03 20.46
C TRP A 246 6.91 -11.35 19.82
N ALA A 247 6.42 -11.69 18.63
CA ALA A 247 6.90 -12.86 17.89
C ALA A 247 8.29 -12.64 17.28
N LEU A 248 8.68 -11.38 17.03
CA LEU A 248 9.96 -11.01 16.42
C LEU A 248 11.09 -11.10 17.45
N LYS A 249 11.52 -12.33 17.76
CA LYS A 249 12.55 -12.57 18.78
C LYS A 249 13.96 -12.19 18.32
N LYS A 250 14.19 -12.19 17.01
CA LYS A 250 15.50 -11.92 16.40
C LYS A 250 15.35 -10.89 15.28
N LEU A 251 16.32 -10.00 15.19
CA LEU A 251 16.49 -9.14 14.03
C LEU A 251 17.46 -9.79 13.02
N PRO A 252 17.35 -9.43 11.73
CA PRO A 252 18.39 -9.70 10.75
C PRO A 252 19.77 -9.20 11.19
N PRO A 253 20.86 -9.72 10.61
CA PRO A 253 22.19 -9.18 10.84
C PRO A 253 22.24 -7.67 10.58
N LEU A 254 23.05 -6.94 11.34
CA LEU A 254 23.18 -5.48 11.25
C LEU A 254 23.54 -4.98 9.83
N ARG A 255 24.14 -5.84 8.99
CA ARG A 255 24.45 -5.53 7.59
C ARG A 255 23.20 -5.38 6.70
N ALA A 256 22.07 -5.95 7.09
CA ALA A 256 20.79 -5.74 6.43
C ALA A 256 20.29 -4.30 6.58
N PHE A 257 20.75 -3.57 7.61
CA PHE A 257 20.30 -2.23 7.97
C PHE A 257 21.40 -1.18 7.74
N GLN A 258 21.76 -0.93 6.49
CA GLN A 258 22.92 -0.08 6.16
C GLN A 258 22.68 1.40 6.47
N HIS A 259 21.45 1.87 6.29
CA HIS A 259 21.07 3.27 6.43
C HIS A 259 20.20 3.56 7.66
N LEU A 260 20.07 2.60 8.60
CA LEU A 260 19.18 2.73 9.75
C LEU A 260 19.62 3.84 10.71
N GLN A 261 18.72 4.79 10.94
CA GLN A 261 18.92 5.98 11.78
C GLN A 261 18.11 5.89 13.08
N SER A 262 16.91 5.30 13.02
CA SER A 262 15.97 5.20 14.13
C SER A 262 15.32 3.82 14.16
N ALA A 263 15.18 3.26 15.36
CA ALA A 263 14.50 1.98 15.58
C ALA A 263 13.61 2.05 16.83
N GLU A 264 12.33 1.71 16.67
CA GLU A 264 11.36 1.62 17.74
C GLU A 264 10.95 0.15 17.91
N LEU A 265 11.54 -0.53 18.89
CA LEU A 265 11.50 -2.00 19.00
C LEU A 265 10.83 -2.48 20.28
N THR A 266 10.33 -3.71 20.25
CA THR A 266 9.70 -4.38 21.39
C THR A 266 10.72 -4.80 22.46
N TYR A 267 11.85 -5.37 22.05
CA TYR A 267 12.84 -5.92 22.99
C TYR A 267 14.02 -4.96 23.20
N PRO A 268 14.29 -4.51 24.45
CA PRO A 268 15.46 -3.66 24.75
C PRO A 268 16.80 -4.29 24.36
N SER A 269 16.89 -5.63 24.36
CA SER A 269 18.09 -6.36 23.97
C SER A 269 18.49 -6.14 22.49
N HIS A 270 17.52 -5.90 21.61
CA HIS A 270 17.79 -5.55 20.21
C HIS A 270 18.51 -4.21 20.10
N CYS A 271 18.14 -3.24 20.94
CA CYS A 271 18.79 -1.93 20.98
C CYS A 271 20.27 -2.03 21.39
N CYS A 272 20.65 -2.99 22.26
CA CYS A 272 22.05 -3.23 22.60
C CYS A 272 22.90 -3.74 21.42
N GLY A 273 22.29 -4.44 20.46
CA GLY A 273 22.95 -4.86 19.22
C GLY A 273 23.12 -3.70 18.24
N LEU A 274 22.07 -2.90 18.08
CA LEU A 274 22.06 -1.73 17.18
C LEU A 274 22.98 -0.60 17.66
N SER A 275 23.07 -0.34 18.97
CA SER A 275 23.94 0.71 19.52
C SER A 275 25.44 0.44 19.30
N LYS A 276 25.82 -0.81 19.05
CA LYS A 276 27.20 -1.22 18.73
C LYS A 276 27.55 -1.02 17.25
N VAL A 277 26.57 -0.76 16.39
CA VAL A 277 26.83 -0.27 15.03
C VAL A 277 27.43 1.11 15.20
N LYS A 278 28.77 1.20 15.11
CA LYS A 278 29.45 2.49 14.99
C LYS A 278 28.77 3.20 13.84
N ARG A 279 28.10 4.33 14.12
CA ARG A 279 27.74 5.31 13.07
C ARG A 279 28.99 5.43 12.22
N ARG A 280 28.94 5.00 10.95
CA ARG A 280 29.98 5.35 9.98
C ARG A 280 29.83 6.85 9.73
N ARG A 281 30.16 7.66 10.74
CA ARG A 281 30.44 9.08 10.56
C ARG A 281 31.66 9.11 9.65
N GLY A 282 31.41 9.26 8.36
CA GLY A 282 32.44 9.69 7.45
C GLY A 282 33.04 10.98 8.00
N HIS A 283 34.35 11.16 7.84
CA HIS A 283 35.07 12.35 8.30
C HIS A 283 34.35 13.65 7.86
N VAL A 284 33.72 13.62 6.69
CA VAL A 284 32.94 14.70 6.07
C VAL A 284 31.74 15.16 6.92
N GLU A 285 30.96 14.25 7.49
CA GLU A 285 29.77 14.61 8.29
C GLU A 285 30.16 15.29 9.61
N SER A 286 31.27 14.85 10.22
CA SER A 286 31.82 15.48 11.43
C SER A 286 32.36 16.89 11.15
N VAL A 287 32.91 17.11 9.95
CA VAL A 287 33.39 18.41 9.49
C VAL A 287 32.20 19.34 9.25
N ILE A 288 31.15 18.89 8.56
CA ILE A 288 29.95 19.67 8.29
C ILE A 288 29.25 20.09 9.60
N CYS A 289 29.01 19.17 10.55
CA CYS A 289 28.40 19.52 11.84
C CYS A 289 29.24 20.51 12.65
N ASN A 290 30.57 20.40 12.61
CA ASN A 290 31.45 21.35 13.28
C ASN A 290 31.39 22.75 12.64
N LEU A 291 31.30 22.83 11.31
CA LEU A 291 31.11 24.08 10.55
C LEU A 291 29.76 24.74 10.86
N THR A 292 28.68 23.97 11.04
CA THR A 292 27.36 24.52 11.43
C THR A 292 27.37 25.02 12.89
N SER A 293 28.13 24.36 13.77
CA SER A 293 28.27 24.78 15.16
C SER A 293 29.13 26.05 15.34
N SER A 294 30.13 26.26 14.48
CA SER A 294 31.00 27.44 14.52
C SER A 294 30.30 28.69 13.98
N THR A 295 29.49 28.56 12.93
CA THR A 295 28.66 29.65 12.38
C THR A 295 27.59 30.10 13.38
N ARG A 296 26.97 29.18 14.11
CA ARG A 296 25.98 29.53 15.16
C ARG A 296 26.59 30.27 16.35
N ARG A 297 27.86 30.00 16.68
CA ARG A 297 28.59 30.73 17.73
C ARG A 297 28.99 32.14 17.30
N GLN A 298 29.21 32.39 16.01
CA GLN A 298 29.51 33.72 15.48
C GLN A 298 28.26 34.62 15.36
N GLN A 299 27.07 34.05 15.25
CA GLN A 299 25.81 34.81 15.17
C GLN A 299 25.26 35.24 16.54
N SER A 300 25.78 34.70 17.65
CA SER A 300 25.38 35.07 19.02
C SER A 300 26.15 36.28 19.59
N THR A 301 27.10 36.86 18.84
CA THR A 301 27.84 38.06 19.25
C THR A 301 27.51 39.23 18.32
N ARG A 302 26.29 39.76 18.41
CA ARG A 302 25.99 41.12 17.92
C ARG A 302 25.02 41.81 18.87
N PRO A 303 25.27 43.06 19.30
CA PRO A 303 24.52 43.67 20.39
C PRO A 303 23.13 44.14 19.95
N SER A 304 22.23 44.13 20.91
CA SER A 304 20.83 44.55 20.87
C SER A 304 20.64 45.98 20.34
N GLY A 305 19.69 46.15 19.41
CA GLY A 305 19.11 47.43 19.01
C GLY A 305 17.58 47.30 18.99
N THR A 306 16.89 48.32 19.48
CA THR A 306 15.47 48.43 19.83
C THR A 306 14.48 48.39 18.65
N PRO A 307 13.16 48.17 18.90
CA PRO A 307 12.21 47.64 17.93
C PRO A 307 11.50 48.72 17.11
N SER A 308 11.19 48.41 15.85
CA SER A 308 10.16 49.11 15.08
C SER A 308 9.29 48.09 14.37
N GLU A 309 7.99 48.32 14.50
CA GLU A 309 6.85 47.60 13.97
C GLU A 309 6.94 47.36 12.45
N ALA A 310 6.47 46.21 11.97
CA ALA A 310 5.20 46.11 11.25
C ALA A 310 5.07 44.80 10.44
N TYR A 311 3.80 44.40 10.32
CA TYR A 311 3.19 43.45 9.38
C TYR A 311 3.22 41.94 9.67
N GLU A 312 2.17 41.59 10.41
CA GLU A 312 1.45 40.33 10.45
C GLU A 312 0.85 39.98 9.07
N GLY A 313 1.03 38.73 8.65
CA GLY A 313 0.47 38.16 7.43
C GLY A 313 0.30 36.65 7.61
N GLN A 314 -0.88 36.27 8.10
CA GLN A 314 -1.31 34.91 8.39
C GLN A 314 -1.58 34.13 7.08
N HIS A 315 -1.16 32.85 7.04
CA HIS A 315 -1.67 31.87 6.08
C HIS A 315 -2.47 30.78 6.82
N PRO A 316 -3.58 30.27 6.24
CA PRO A 316 -4.62 29.55 6.96
C PRO A 316 -4.36 28.04 7.03
N LYS A 317 -4.76 27.44 8.16
CA LYS A 317 -4.91 25.98 8.36
C LYS A 317 -6.30 25.56 7.90
N HIS A 318 -6.38 24.48 7.11
CA HIS A 318 -7.63 23.74 6.86
C HIS A 318 -7.66 22.40 7.64
N PRO A 319 -8.86 21.85 7.91
CA PRO A 319 -9.16 21.15 9.15
C PRO A 319 -9.32 19.63 9.00
N HIS A 320 -9.08 18.89 10.09
CA HIS A 320 -9.54 17.51 10.26
C HIS A 320 -10.90 17.49 10.99
N PRO A 321 -11.79 16.51 10.67
CA PRO A 321 -13.10 16.41 11.28
C PRO A 321 -13.04 15.82 12.69
N THR A 322 -13.88 16.38 13.57
CA THR A 322 -14.09 16.01 14.97
C THR A 322 -15.11 14.89 15.11
N SER A 323 -14.79 13.88 15.92
CA SER A 323 -15.77 13.04 16.62
C SER A 323 -15.78 13.41 18.10
N SER A 324 -16.96 13.78 18.57
CA SER A 324 -17.31 14.23 19.91
C SER A 324 -17.57 13.07 20.88
N ASN A 325 -16.97 13.11 22.07
CA ASN A 325 -17.68 12.82 23.34
C ASN A 325 -16.85 13.25 24.58
N PRO A 326 -17.49 13.42 25.76
CA PRO A 326 -17.22 14.53 26.67
C PRO A 326 -16.21 14.21 27.78
N SER A 327 -15.56 15.27 28.25
CA SER A 327 -14.73 15.28 29.47
C SER A 327 -15.54 14.99 30.74
N PRO A 328 -14.88 14.43 31.76
CA PRO A 328 -15.15 14.84 33.13
C PRO A 328 -13.93 15.54 33.75
N GLU A 329 -14.29 16.53 34.54
CA GLU A 329 -13.55 17.46 35.38
C GLU A 329 -12.31 16.89 36.11
N THR A 330 -11.25 17.68 36.13
CA THR A 330 -10.14 17.58 37.08
C THR A 330 -10.55 17.97 38.49
N PRO A 331 -10.05 17.28 39.53
CA PRO A 331 -9.79 17.94 40.80
C PRO A 331 -8.29 17.96 41.14
N SER A 332 -7.86 19.18 41.43
CA SER A 332 -6.77 19.68 42.27
C SER A 332 -5.83 18.70 42.97
N THR A 333 -4.55 19.00 42.77
CA THR A 333 -3.35 18.62 43.52
C THR A 333 -3.52 18.60 45.04
N ILE A 334 -3.23 17.45 45.66
CA ILE A 334 -2.83 17.35 47.08
C ILE A 334 -1.59 16.45 47.14
N ILE A 335 -0.51 16.97 47.69
CA ILE A 335 0.78 16.30 47.95
C ILE A 335 0.66 15.44 49.22
N PRO A 336 1.16 14.19 49.23
CA PRO A 336 1.65 13.56 50.45
C PRO A 336 3.12 13.08 50.36
N PRO A 337 3.77 12.82 51.51
CA PRO A 337 5.22 12.88 51.64
C PRO A 337 5.95 11.55 51.34
N GLU A 338 7.25 11.75 51.13
CA GLU A 338 8.38 10.84 51.02
C GLU A 338 8.26 9.52 51.81
N ALA A 339 8.45 8.40 51.11
CA ALA A 339 8.63 7.07 51.69
C ALA A 339 9.92 6.42 51.16
N THR A 340 10.76 6.05 52.12
CA THR A 340 12.12 5.50 52.04
C THR A 340 12.16 4.11 51.40
N SER A 341 13.04 3.92 50.42
CA SER A 341 13.32 2.64 49.76
C SER A 341 14.19 1.72 50.64
N PRO A 342 13.89 0.41 50.75
CA PRO A 342 14.78 -0.55 51.43
C PRO A 342 15.98 -0.97 50.55
N PRO A 343 17.10 -1.41 51.16
CA PRO A 343 18.39 -1.55 50.47
C PRO A 343 18.51 -2.83 49.61
N ARG A 344 19.31 -2.67 48.55
CA ARG A 344 19.71 -3.69 47.55
C ARG A 344 20.70 -4.71 48.15
N PRO A 345 20.59 -6.02 47.84
CA PRO A 345 21.57 -7.02 48.27
C PRO A 345 22.88 -6.96 47.47
N PRO A 346 24.03 -7.31 48.07
CA PRO A 346 25.36 -7.12 47.47
C PRO A 346 25.75 -8.21 46.46
N ALA A 347 26.62 -7.82 45.53
CA ALA A 347 27.22 -8.69 44.51
C ALA A 347 28.37 -9.55 45.09
N PRO A 348 28.61 -10.77 44.59
CA PRO A 348 29.77 -11.56 45.00
C PRO A 348 31.03 -11.21 44.18
N SER A 349 32.15 -11.08 44.91
CA SER A 349 33.50 -10.85 44.41
C SER A 349 34.28 -12.16 44.20
N SER A 350 35.30 -12.06 43.36
CA SER A 350 36.21 -13.09 42.86
C SER A 350 37.23 -13.63 43.88
N HIS A 351 37.51 -14.94 43.86
CA HIS A 351 38.80 -15.51 44.26
C HIS A 351 39.17 -16.76 43.42
N GLN A 352 40.48 -17.01 43.31
CA GLN A 352 41.19 -17.86 42.34
C GLN A 352 41.88 -19.07 43.03
N LYS A 353 42.11 -20.17 42.26
CA LYS A 353 43.10 -21.29 42.35
C LYS A 353 42.76 -22.66 43.05
N GLN A 354 42.52 -23.69 42.20
CA GLN A 354 43.13 -25.06 41.99
C GLN A 354 43.85 -25.87 43.13
N PRO A 355 44.18 -27.21 43.01
CA PRO A 355 43.74 -28.32 42.09
C PRO A 355 43.60 -29.80 42.66
N LEU A 356 43.03 -30.72 41.83
CA LEU A 356 43.18 -32.23 41.67
C LEU A 356 42.71 -33.24 42.78
N PRO A 357 42.42 -34.56 42.48
CA PRO A 357 43.10 -35.50 41.55
C PRO A 357 42.28 -36.45 40.61
N ARG A 358 43.07 -37.11 39.73
CA ARG A 358 42.85 -38.18 38.68
C ARG A 358 42.27 -39.51 39.25
N ASP A 359 41.83 -40.57 38.54
CA ASP A 359 42.03 -41.21 37.20
C ASP A 359 41.07 -42.46 37.10
N PRO A 360 41.08 -43.45 36.13
CA PRO A 360 41.62 -43.53 34.75
C PRO A 360 40.82 -44.40 33.68
N GLN A 361 41.35 -44.41 32.43
CA GLN A 361 41.32 -45.41 31.30
C GLN A 361 40.07 -45.49 30.36
N HIS A 362 40.13 -45.62 29.02
CA HIS A 362 41.07 -46.30 28.11
C HIS A 362 41.13 -45.72 26.65
N LEU A 363 42.38 -45.64 26.15
CA LEU A 363 42.97 -46.04 24.84
C LEU A 363 42.39 -45.62 23.46
N HIS A 364 43.28 -44.93 22.72
CA HIS A 364 43.40 -44.79 21.25
C HIS A 364 43.91 -46.07 20.56
N PRO A 365 43.96 -46.12 19.20
CA PRO A 365 45.26 -45.92 18.51
C PRO A 365 45.17 -45.05 17.21
N THR A 366 45.99 -44.00 17.07
CA THR A 366 47.20 -43.82 16.20
C THR A 366 46.93 -43.49 14.71
N SER A 367 47.25 -42.27 14.24
CA SER A 367 48.53 -41.79 13.61
C SER A 367 48.41 -41.81 12.06
N SER A 368 48.80 -40.82 11.24
CA SER A 368 50.08 -40.09 11.21
C SER A 368 50.01 -38.82 10.31
N ASN A 369 50.88 -37.85 10.60
CA ASN A 369 51.15 -36.57 9.92
C ASN A 369 51.73 -36.66 8.49
N LEU A 370 51.55 -35.61 7.67
CA LEU A 370 52.61 -34.81 7.01
C LEU A 370 52.04 -33.61 6.20
N SER A 371 52.65 -32.44 6.34
CA SER A 371 52.37 -31.14 5.69
C SER A 371 53.15 -30.99 4.34
N PRO A 372 53.30 -29.78 3.72
CA PRO A 372 52.34 -28.99 2.93
C PRO A 372 52.85 -28.67 1.50
N GLU A 373 51.98 -28.41 0.50
CA GLU A 373 52.37 -27.68 -0.73
C GLU A 373 51.24 -26.76 -1.22
N THR A 374 51.62 -25.57 -1.70
CA THR A 374 50.78 -24.52 -2.32
C THR A 374 50.93 -24.57 -3.87
N PRO A 375 50.39 -23.60 -4.62
CA PRO A 375 49.01 -23.49 -5.08
C PRO A 375 48.88 -23.72 -6.60
N SER A 376 47.70 -24.06 -7.11
CA SER A 376 47.45 -24.02 -8.56
C SER A 376 46.04 -23.54 -8.89
N THR A 377 46.02 -22.40 -9.55
CA THR A 377 44.94 -21.77 -10.31
C THR A 377 44.38 -22.70 -11.37
N ILE A 378 43.05 -22.90 -11.44
CA ILE A 378 42.28 -23.21 -12.68
C ILE A 378 40.80 -22.78 -12.49
N ILE A 379 40.44 -21.76 -13.28
CA ILE A 379 39.21 -21.43 -14.04
C ILE A 379 37.91 -22.24 -13.76
N PRO A 380 36.73 -21.58 -13.67
CA PRO A 380 35.42 -22.20 -13.36
C PRO A 380 34.70 -22.81 -14.59
N PRO A 381 33.79 -23.78 -14.42
CA PRO A 381 32.88 -24.18 -15.47
C PRO A 381 31.60 -23.34 -15.50
N ALA A 382 31.03 -23.27 -16.70
CA ALA A 382 30.05 -22.33 -17.19
C ALA A 382 28.62 -22.54 -16.68
N ALA A 383 27.86 -21.44 -16.75
CA ALA A 383 26.45 -21.31 -16.44
C ALA A 383 25.55 -22.18 -17.34
N THR A 384 24.64 -22.91 -16.72
CA THR A 384 23.47 -23.52 -17.36
C THR A 384 22.34 -22.49 -17.46
N SER A 385 21.93 -22.17 -18.69
CA SER A 385 20.77 -21.36 -19.03
C SER A 385 19.46 -22.20 -19.04
N PRO A 386 18.29 -21.58 -18.79
CA PRO A 386 16.99 -22.27 -18.80
C PRO A 386 16.38 -22.37 -20.22
N PRO A 387 15.43 -23.29 -20.46
CA PRO A 387 14.89 -23.55 -21.79
C PRO A 387 13.82 -22.51 -22.24
N ARG A 388 13.78 -22.29 -23.56
CA ARG A 388 12.88 -21.39 -24.29
C ARG A 388 11.57 -22.10 -24.68
N PRO A 389 10.41 -21.39 -24.78
CA PRO A 389 9.14 -21.98 -25.20
C PRO A 389 9.02 -22.18 -26.73
N PRO A 390 8.11 -23.07 -27.21
CA PRO A 390 7.93 -23.31 -28.63
C PRO A 390 7.05 -22.25 -29.32
N ALA A 391 7.35 -21.99 -30.59
CA ALA A 391 6.64 -21.08 -31.50
C ALA A 391 5.47 -21.77 -32.23
N PRO A 392 4.51 -21.01 -32.81
CA PRO A 392 3.30 -21.55 -33.43
C PRO A 392 3.48 -21.93 -34.90
N SER A 393 2.81 -22.98 -35.34
CA SER A 393 2.74 -23.42 -36.74
C SER A 393 1.61 -22.72 -37.50
N SER A 394 1.93 -22.27 -38.70
CA SER A 394 1.01 -21.70 -39.69
C SER A 394 1.01 -22.59 -40.93
N HIS A 395 -0.17 -22.93 -41.45
CA HIS A 395 -0.35 -23.25 -42.86
C HIS A 395 -1.77 -22.89 -43.30
N GLN A 396 -1.84 -22.00 -44.29
CA GLN A 396 -3.02 -21.50 -44.98
C GLN A 396 -3.00 -22.09 -46.40
N LYS A 397 -4.16 -22.51 -46.93
CA LYS A 397 -4.52 -22.35 -48.35
C LYS A 397 -6.00 -22.66 -48.60
N GLN A 398 -6.68 -21.62 -49.08
CA GLN A 398 -8.02 -21.57 -49.69
C GLN A 398 -7.99 -22.16 -51.12
N PRO A 399 -9.12 -22.51 -51.77
CA PRO A 399 -9.94 -21.50 -52.49
C PRO A 399 -11.48 -21.74 -52.56
N LEU A 400 -12.23 -20.63 -52.71
CA LEU A 400 -13.61 -20.52 -53.26
C LEU A 400 -13.52 -20.02 -54.73
N PRO A 401 -14.59 -19.79 -55.55
CA PRO A 401 -16.04 -19.73 -55.27
C PRO A 401 -16.97 -20.38 -56.34
N ARG A 402 -18.29 -20.44 -56.09
CA ARG A 402 -19.39 -20.00 -57.00
C ARG A 402 -20.78 -20.32 -56.44
N ASP A 403 -21.64 -19.30 -56.46
CA ASP A 403 -23.11 -19.36 -56.44
C ASP A 403 -23.58 -19.17 -57.91
N PRO A 404 -24.79 -19.63 -58.35
CA PRO A 404 -25.95 -18.73 -58.23
C PRO A 404 -27.38 -19.36 -58.16
N GLN A 405 -28.29 -18.56 -57.57
CA GLN A 405 -29.69 -18.28 -57.95
C GLN A 405 -30.90 -19.09 -57.41
N HIS A 406 -31.76 -18.32 -56.71
CA HIS A 406 -33.25 -18.22 -56.74
C HIS A 406 -34.14 -19.48 -56.86
N LEU A 407 -35.05 -19.66 -55.89
CA LEU A 407 -36.52 -19.54 -56.03
C LEU A 407 -37.24 -20.01 -54.74
N HIS A 408 -38.11 -19.16 -54.18
CA HIS A 408 -39.32 -19.55 -53.42
C HIS A 408 -40.40 -19.99 -54.43
N PRO A 409 -41.47 -20.77 -54.09
CA PRO A 409 -42.40 -20.41 -53.02
C PRO A 409 -43.20 -21.54 -52.31
N THR A 410 -43.99 -21.08 -51.33
CA THR A 410 -45.31 -21.57 -50.85
C THR A 410 -45.47 -22.82 -49.95
N SER A 411 -45.82 -22.52 -48.69
CA SER A 411 -47.08 -22.89 -48.00
C SER A 411 -47.50 -24.37 -47.88
N SER A 412 -47.51 -24.87 -46.64
CA SER A 412 -48.74 -25.44 -46.04
C SER A 412 -48.55 -25.81 -44.56
N ASN A 413 -49.38 -25.20 -43.70
CA ASN A 413 -50.03 -25.69 -42.48
C ASN A 413 -49.63 -27.08 -41.92
N LEU A 414 -49.30 -27.17 -40.62
CA LEU A 414 -50.16 -27.71 -39.55
C LEU A 414 -49.39 -27.90 -38.22
N SER A 415 -50.13 -27.75 -37.13
CA SER A 415 -49.75 -27.55 -35.72
C SER A 415 -48.79 -28.57 -35.07
N PRO A 416 -48.08 -28.18 -33.99
CA PRO A 416 -47.19 -29.07 -33.24
C PRO A 416 -47.95 -29.90 -32.19
N LYS A 417 -47.69 -31.21 -32.17
CA LYS A 417 -47.91 -32.08 -31.01
C LYS A 417 -46.58 -32.29 -30.30
N THR A 418 -46.57 -32.04 -29.00
CA THR A 418 -45.51 -32.42 -28.04
C THR A 418 -45.27 -33.93 -28.03
N PRO A 419 -44.07 -34.38 -27.63
CA PRO A 419 -43.96 -34.93 -26.27
C PRO A 419 -42.63 -34.64 -25.54
N SER A 420 -42.79 -34.36 -24.24
CA SER A 420 -41.98 -34.76 -23.08
C SER A 420 -40.44 -34.78 -23.12
N THR A 421 -39.92 -33.75 -22.44
CA THR A 421 -38.82 -33.68 -21.45
C THR A 421 -38.15 -35.00 -21.00
N ILE A 422 -36.81 -35.00 -21.07
CA ILE A 422 -35.91 -35.87 -20.26
C ILE A 422 -35.08 -34.95 -19.36
N ILE A 423 -35.17 -35.17 -18.04
CA ILE A 423 -34.42 -34.48 -16.97
C ILE A 423 -33.25 -35.40 -16.54
N PRO A 424 -32.00 -34.90 -16.39
CA PRO A 424 -30.90 -35.67 -15.80
C PRO A 424 -30.91 -35.62 -14.25
N PRO A 425 -30.41 -36.66 -13.54
CA PRO A 425 -30.58 -36.81 -12.10
C PRO A 425 -29.56 -36.01 -11.27
N GLU A 426 -30.05 -35.53 -10.13
CA GLU A 426 -29.35 -34.76 -9.09
C GLU A 426 -28.60 -35.68 -8.11
N ALA A 427 -27.41 -35.25 -7.67
CA ALA A 427 -26.52 -35.99 -6.79
C ALA A 427 -26.95 -35.94 -5.31
N ALA A 428 -26.79 -37.05 -4.60
CA ALA A 428 -27.20 -37.23 -3.21
C ALA A 428 -26.32 -36.49 -2.17
N PRO A 429 -26.89 -36.02 -1.04
CA PRO A 429 -26.15 -35.40 0.06
C PRO A 429 -25.65 -36.42 1.12
N PRO A 430 -24.62 -36.07 1.95
CA PRO A 430 -23.96 -36.97 2.90
C PRO A 430 -24.77 -37.22 4.20
N PRO A 431 -24.41 -38.24 5.01
CA PRO A 431 -25.19 -38.68 6.16
C PRO A 431 -25.04 -37.78 7.40
N ARG A 432 -26.13 -37.65 8.17
CA ARG A 432 -26.24 -36.87 9.42
C ARG A 432 -25.73 -37.67 10.63
N THR A 433 -25.00 -37.00 11.51
CA THR A 433 -24.62 -37.47 12.86
C THR A 433 -25.76 -37.25 13.87
N PRO A 434 -25.86 -38.06 14.94
CA PRO A 434 -26.95 -37.96 15.92
C PRO A 434 -26.71 -36.89 16.99
N THR A 435 -27.76 -36.10 17.29
CA THR A 435 -27.81 -35.08 18.35
C THR A 435 -28.18 -35.68 19.72
N PRO A 436 -27.64 -35.18 20.86
CA PRO A 436 -28.02 -35.62 22.21
C PRO A 436 -29.28 -34.90 22.73
N PRO A 437 -29.90 -35.38 23.84
CA PRO A 437 -31.17 -34.88 24.32
C PRO A 437 -31.08 -33.54 25.06
N SER A 438 -32.18 -32.79 24.97
CA SER A 438 -32.44 -31.46 25.55
C SER A 438 -32.46 -31.45 27.08
N HIS A 439 -31.60 -30.65 27.71
CA HIS A 439 -31.70 -30.27 29.12
C HIS A 439 -32.55 -29.00 29.29
N GLN A 440 -33.54 -29.08 30.18
CA GLN A 440 -34.40 -28.00 30.64
C GLN A 440 -33.59 -26.86 31.27
N GLN A 441 -33.96 -25.61 30.94
CA GLN A 441 -33.53 -24.43 31.66
C GLN A 441 -34.17 -24.39 33.06
N GLN A 442 -33.34 -24.46 34.10
CA GLN A 442 -33.64 -23.95 35.44
C GLN A 442 -33.04 -22.55 35.61
N PRO A 443 -33.67 -21.64 36.37
CA PRO A 443 -33.19 -20.28 36.57
C PRO A 443 -31.99 -20.24 37.52
N LEU A 444 -30.91 -19.57 37.10
CA LEU A 444 -29.73 -19.29 37.92
C LEU A 444 -30.04 -18.20 38.95
N ARG A 445 -29.98 -18.57 40.23
CA ARG A 445 -29.92 -17.67 41.39
C ARG A 445 -28.55 -16.98 41.47
N LEU A 446 -28.55 -15.68 41.76
CA LEU A 446 -27.37 -14.92 42.21
C LEU A 446 -26.79 -15.50 43.52
N PRO A 447 -25.46 -15.50 43.70
CA PRO A 447 -24.85 -15.49 45.02
C PRO A 447 -24.37 -14.08 45.41
N VAL A 448 -25.09 -13.52 46.39
CA VAL A 448 -24.62 -12.85 47.61
C VAL A 448 -23.16 -12.34 47.64
N LEU A 449 -23.05 -11.01 47.71
CA LEU A 449 -21.92 -10.27 48.29
C LEU A 449 -21.73 -10.66 49.77
N LEU A 450 -20.54 -11.12 50.13
CA LEU A 450 -20.07 -11.18 51.52
C LEU A 450 -19.11 -10.01 51.75
N ARG A 451 -19.55 -9.16 52.69
CA ARG A 451 -18.88 -8.14 53.52
C ARG A 451 -17.47 -7.66 53.16
#